data_AF-A0A8J3ZUN7-F1
#
_entry.id   AF-A0A8J3ZUN7-F1
#
_cell.length_a   1.000
_cell.length_b   1.000
_cell.length_c   1.000
_cell.angle_alpha   90.00
_cell.angle_beta   90.00
_cell.angle_gamma   90.00
#
_symmetry.space_group_name_H-M   'P 1'
#
loop_
_entity.id
_entity.type
_entity.pdbx_description
1 polymer ?
#
loop_
_entity_poly.entity_id
_entity_poly.type
_entity_poly.pdbx_seq_one_letter_code
_entity_poly.pdbx_strand_id
1 'polypeptide(L)'
;MAKDQVEKPPWATLEAGVTEEDLRTAITQSGFPLQAAVADVIESAIKAVSEPDAAPVIQEEWAYLDRESGQIRAIDIFAEVPFSSRPSIPDGERPLFPCLNLLVECKQSYLPFVFFLRGRAPGLSGTFPEIVGPESNDIDLYRIGSDRKSVIGPFTISVQDALRVWSEDFFDLPAPYAVSISKTARRGSKLELTGEEAYKSITLPLLKAADYLHTACAYSEDSPAVRFGMIVSLAVIRAPMIGVHNENGEETIGQLPWVRAYRLEPGKAGSGHVASNATIRFFDVVHESFLPEYLEKLLAAASTISRRAETMRNVIIDGRCVSAGDQTFELFEPIPRDAKLPPGRQGSGPRLFRSVTSAQIMFAPSEWD
;
A
#
# COMPACT_ATOMS: atom_id res chain seq x y z
N MET A 1 48.51 -12.78 10.21
CA MET A 1 48.49 -11.34 9.86
C MET A 1 48.38 -10.57 11.16
N ALA A 2 49.38 -9.77 11.51
CA ALA A 2 49.31 -8.90 12.67
C ALA A 2 48.21 -7.85 12.40
N LYS A 3 47.24 -7.72 13.31
CA LYS A 3 46.29 -6.61 13.27
C LYS A 3 47.09 -5.36 13.64
N ASP A 4 47.40 -4.52 12.67
CA ASP A 4 47.88 -3.17 12.95
C ASP A 4 46.85 -2.51 13.87
N GLN A 5 47.27 -2.21 15.10
CA GLN A 5 46.48 -1.42 16.02
C GLN A 5 46.50 0.01 15.48
N VAL A 6 45.47 0.37 14.73
CA VAL A 6 45.22 1.76 14.37
C VAL A 6 45.03 2.52 15.69
N GLU A 7 45.95 3.42 16.00
CA GLU A 7 45.89 4.25 17.20
C GLU A 7 44.58 5.06 17.18
N LYS A 8 43.75 4.90 18.22
CA LYS A 8 42.45 5.60 18.29
C LYS A 8 42.73 7.11 18.47
N PRO A 9 42.19 7.97 17.59
CA PRO A 9 42.39 9.41 17.73
C PRO A 9 41.70 9.94 19.00
N PRO A 10 42.16 11.06 19.58
CA PRO A 10 41.64 11.58 20.85
C PRO A 10 40.13 11.79 20.86
N TRP A 11 39.55 12.26 19.75
CA TRP A 11 38.10 12.52 19.61
C TRP A 11 37.24 11.25 19.59
N ALA A 12 37.83 10.05 19.46
CA ALA A 12 37.13 8.77 19.50
C ALA A 12 37.11 8.14 20.91
N THR A 13 37.68 8.83 21.90
CA THR A 13 37.66 8.39 23.30
C THR A 13 36.31 8.70 23.91
N LEU A 14 35.65 7.70 24.50
CA LEU A 14 34.36 7.88 25.17
C LEU A 14 34.58 8.56 26.53
N GLU A 15 33.84 9.63 26.78
CA GLU A 15 33.90 10.40 28.03
C GLU A 15 32.71 10.08 28.96
N ALA A 16 32.68 10.71 30.14
CA ALA A 16 31.56 10.65 31.10
C ALA A 16 31.17 9.24 31.59
N GLY A 17 32.10 8.28 31.55
CA GLY A 17 31.85 6.91 31.99
C GLY A 17 31.01 6.07 31.01
N VAL A 18 30.74 6.58 29.79
CA VAL A 18 30.08 5.80 28.74
C VAL A 18 31.01 4.71 28.25
N THR A 19 30.57 3.45 28.35
CA THR A 19 31.35 2.32 27.85
C THR A 19 30.96 1.97 26.41
N GLU A 20 31.81 1.23 25.71
CA GLU A 20 31.49 0.70 24.39
C GLU A 20 30.26 -0.23 24.43
N GLU A 21 30.06 -0.96 25.52
CA GLU A 21 28.91 -1.85 25.72
C GLU A 21 27.60 -1.08 25.88
N ASP A 22 27.65 0.06 26.59
CA ASP A 22 26.49 0.96 26.72
C ASP A 22 26.07 1.48 25.34
N LEU A 23 27.05 1.89 24.52
CA LEU A 23 26.78 2.34 23.14
C LEU A 23 26.23 1.22 22.27
N ARG A 24 26.81 0.01 22.34
CA ARG A 24 26.30 -1.15 21.58
C ARG A 24 24.86 -1.47 21.96
N THR A 25 24.53 -1.42 23.25
CA THR A 25 23.18 -1.64 23.75
C THR A 25 22.22 -0.57 23.26
N ALA A 26 22.59 0.71 23.37
CA ALA A 26 21.78 1.83 22.91
C ALA A 26 21.54 1.79 21.39
N ILE A 27 22.58 1.52 20.59
CA ILE A 27 22.49 1.37 19.14
C ILE A 27 21.56 0.22 18.78
N THR A 28 21.74 -0.94 19.42
CA THR A 28 20.90 -2.12 19.19
C THR A 28 19.43 -1.83 19.50
N GLN A 29 19.13 -0.99 20.49
CA GLN A 29 17.77 -0.63 20.88
C GLN A 29 17.17 0.54 20.06
N SER A 30 17.99 1.33 19.36
CA SER A 30 17.56 2.57 18.68
C SER A 30 16.66 2.38 17.46
N GLY A 31 16.61 1.19 16.88
CA GLY A 31 15.84 0.91 15.66
C GLY A 31 16.57 1.25 14.35
N PHE A 32 17.56 2.16 14.35
CA PHE A 32 18.34 2.49 13.15
C PHE A 32 19.01 1.28 12.46
N PRO A 33 19.57 0.29 13.20
CA PRO A 33 20.10 -0.90 12.55
C PRO A 33 19.05 -1.74 11.82
N LEU A 34 17.79 -1.72 12.27
CA LEU A 34 16.68 -2.36 11.56
C LEU A 34 16.38 -1.61 10.26
N GLN A 35 16.26 -0.28 10.32
CA GLN A 35 16.00 0.56 9.16
C GLN A 35 17.03 0.35 8.04
N ALA A 36 18.32 0.40 8.36
CA ALA A 36 19.37 0.17 7.36
C ALA A 36 19.26 -1.23 6.73
N ALA A 37 19.06 -2.27 7.55
CA ALA A 37 18.89 -3.64 7.05
C ALA A 37 17.64 -3.80 6.17
N VAL A 38 16.54 -3.13 6.51
CA VAL A 38 15.30 -3.12 5.72
C VAL A 38 15.51 -2.39 4.39
N ALA A 39 16.22 -1.27 4.40
CA ALA A 39 16.57 -0.54 3.18
C ALA A 39 17.42 -1.41 2.22
N ASP A 40 18.43 -2.11 2.75
CA ASP A 40 19.26 -3.04 1.97
C ASP A 40 18.44 -4.19 1.34
N VAL A 41 17.49 -4.75 2.10
CA VAL A 41 16.58 -5.81 1.62
C VAL A 41 15.66 -5.28 0.52
N ILE A 42 15.08 -4.10 0.70
CA ILE A 42 14.21 -3.45 -0.29
C ILE A 42 15.02 -3.16 -1.57
N GLU A 43 16.21 -2.57 -1.45
CA GLU A 43 17.07 -2.26 -2.58
C GLU A 43 17.44 -3.54 -3.36
N SER A 44 17.80 -4.61 -2.64
CA SER A 44 18.14 -5.89 -3.25
C SER A 44 16.94 -6.51 -3.99
N ALA A 45 15.75 -6.47 -3.39
CA ALA A 45 14.52 -6.98 -4.03
C ALA A 45 14.15 -6.17 -5.28
N ILE A 46 14.28 -4.85 -5.23
CA ILE A 46 14.03 -3.96 -6.36
C ILE A 46 15.03 -4.23 -7.49
N LYS A 47 16.33 -4.31 -7.19
CA LYS A 47 17.38 -4.62 -8.18
C LYS A 47 17.15 -5.97 -8.87
N ALA A 48 16.54 -6.94 -8.18
CA ALA A 48 16.24 -8.25 -8.75
C ALA A 48 15.13 -8.24 -9.81
N VAL A 49 14.21 -7.28 -9.77
CA VAL A 49 13.04 -7.20 -10.67
C VAL A 49 13.08 -6.02 -11.65
N SER A 50 13.94 -5.04 -11.39
CA SER A 50 14.02 -3.80 -12.17
C SER A 50 14.72 -4.02 -13.51
N GLU A 51 14.24 -3.33 -14.55
CA GLU A 51 14.97 -3.22 -15.81
C GLU A 51 16.30 -2.48 -15.59
N PRO A 52 17.35 -2.75 -16.40
CA PRO A 52 18.64 -2.07 -16.26
C PRO A 52 18.58 -0.54 -16.33
N ASP A 53 17.59 -0.01 -17.07
CA ASP A 53 17.37 1.43 -17.24
C ASP A 53 16.34 2.01 -16.26
N ALA A 54 15.69 1.17 -15.44
CA ALA A 54 14.82 1.64 -14.38
C ALA A 54 15.69 2.28 -13.27
N ALA A 55 15.35 3.51 -12.89
CA ALA A 55 16.04 4.25 -11.83
C ALA A 55 15.17 4.27 -10.57
N PRO A 56 15.17 3.20 -9.76
CA PRO A 56 14.42 3.21 -8.50
C PRO A 56 14.98 4.28 -7.56
N VAL A 57 14.11 4.87 -6.75
CA VAL A 57 14.48 5.84 -5.73
C VAL A 57 14.27 5.20 -4.38
N ILE A 58 15.29 5.18 -3.53
CA ILE A 58 15.18 4.79 -2.13
C ILE A 58 15.74 5.94 -1.31
N GLN A 59 14.94 6.40 -0.35
CA GLN A 59 15.32 7.47 0.56
C GLN A 59 15.00 7.04 1.99
N GLU A 60 16.04 6.94 2.81
CA GLU A 60 15.92 6.83 4.26
C GLU A 60 15.56 8.19 4.87
N GLU A 61 14.82 8.20 5.98
CA GLU A 61 14.37 9.43 6.67
C GLU A 61 13.60 10.37 5.73
N TRP A 62 12.63 9.84 4.99
CA TRP A 62 11.87 10.62 4.01
C TRP A 62 10.93 11.60 4.70
N ALA A 63 11.30 12.87 4.65
CA ALA A 63 10.54 13.96 5.26
C ALA A 63 9.38 14.43 4.38
N TYR A 64 8.24 14.71 5.02
CA TYR A 64 7.03 15.22 4.37
C TYR A 64 6.28 16.22 5.26
N LEU A 65 5.45 17.06 4.65
CA LEU A 65 4.60 18.02 5.36
C LEU A 65 3.25 17.39 5.71
N ASP A 66 3.01 17.14 6.99
CA ASP A 66 1.69 16.74 7.47
C ASP A 66 0.74 17.94 7.38
N ARG A 67 -0.22 17.85 6.46
CA ARG A 67 -1.14 18.96 6.13
C ARG A 67 -2.09 19.32 7.25
N GLU A 68 -2.42 18.37 8.13
CA GLU A 68 -3.34 18.63 9.23
C GLU A 68 -2.67 19.41 10.36
N SER A 69 -1.44 19.04 10.70
CA SER A 69 -0.70 19.69 11.79
C SER A 69 0.23 20.82 11.33
N GLY A 70 0.55 20.90 10.04
CA GLY A 70 1.56 21.79 9.49
C GLY A 70 3.00 21.42 9.88
N GLN A 71 3.21 20.27 10.52
CA GLN A 71 4.53 19.83 10.99
C GLN A 71 5.25 19.03 9.90
N ILE A 72 6.57 19.17 9.85
CA ILE A 72 7.42 18.25 9.09
C ILE A 72 7.54 16.96 9.90
N ARG A 73 7.17 15.84 9.28
CA ARG A 73 7.33 14.49 9.78
C ARG A 73 8.29 13.73 8.86
N ALA A 74 8.75 12.58 9.30
CA ALA A 74 9.48 11.64 8.45
C ALA A 74 8.91 10.23 8.64
N ILE A 75 9.08 9.39 7.62
CA ILE A 75 9.02 7.93 7.74
C ILE A 75 10.42 7.36 7.51
N ASP A 76 10.63 6.15 8.00
CA ASP A 76 11.97 5.54 8.00
C ASP A 76 12.50 5.32 6.57
N ILE A 77 11.67 4.83 5.64
CA ILE A 77 12.07 4.62 4.23
C ILE A 77 10.92 4.93 3.28
N PHE A 78 11.22 5.69 2.23
CA PHE A 78 10.41 5.78 1.01
C PHE A 78 11.12 5.07 -0.13
N ALA A 79 10.41 4.20 -0.85
CA ALA A 79 10.92 3.61 -2.08
C ALA A 79 9.93 3.80 -3.24
N GLU A 80 10.41 4.31 -4.37
CA GLU A 80 9.69 4.35 -5.63
C GLU A 80 10.31 3.35 -6.62
N VAL A 81 9.48 2.44 -7.11
CA VAL A 81 9.85 1.37 -8.03
C VAL A 81 9.16 1.60 -9.37
N PRO A 82 9.83 2.19 -10.38
CA PRO A 82 9.27 2.32 -11.71
C PRO A 82 9.25 0.96 -12.41
N PHE A 83 8.13 0.61 -13.03
CA PHE A 83 8.01 -0.64 -13.82
C PHE A 83 8.19 -0.44 -15.33
N SER A 84 8.43 0.80 -15.75
CA SER A 84 8.61 1.16 -17.15
C SER A 84 9.67 2.26 -17.26
N SER A 85 10.80 1.93 -17.89
CA SER A 85 11.87 2.90 -18.14
C SER A 85 11.56 3.79 -19.35
N ARG A 86 10.86 3.25 -20.35
CA ARG A 86 10.47 3.93 -21.60
C ARG A 86 9.19 3.33 -22.18
N PRO A 87 8.00 3.83 -21.82
CA PRO A 87 6.78 3.37 -22.46
C PRO A 87 6.89 3.62 -23.97
N SER A 88 6.55 2.64 -24.80
CA SER A 88 6.34 2.90 -26.23
C SER A 88 5.10 3.77 -26.36
N ILE A 89 5.25 5.01 -26.84
CA ILE A 89 4.17 5.98 -26.94
C ILE A 89 3.79 6.13 -28.41
N PRO A 90 2.56 5.77 -28.82
CA PRO A 90 2.04 6.15 -30.13
C PRO A 90 2.01 7.68 -30.31
N ASP A 91 2.21 8.15 -31.54
CA ASP A 91 2.21 9.59 -31.84
C ASP A 91 0.93 10.28 -31.34
N GLY A 92 1.10 11.27 -30.47
CA GLY A 92 0.01 12.10 -29.93
C GLY A 92 -0.69 11.54 -28.69
N GLU A 93 -0.21 10.44 -28.10
CA GLU A 93 -0.68 9.96 -26.79
C GLU A 93 0.21 10.49 -25.64
N ARG A 94 -0.38 10.63 -24.44
CA ARG A 94 0.39 10.95 -23.23
C ARG A 94 0.97 9.65 -22.64
N PRO A 95 2.26 9.61 -22.29
CA PRO A 95 2.81 8.47 -21.57
C PRO A 95 2.17 8.31 -20.19
N LEU A 96 1.96 7.05 -19.82
CA LEU A 96 1.66 6.63 -18.46
C LEU A 96 2.91 5.98 -17.86
N PHE A 97 3.31 6.38 -16.66
CA PHE A 97 4.46 5.80 -15.94
C PHE A 97 3.98 5.09 -14.67
N PRO A 98 3.75 3.76 -14.73
CA PRO A 98 3.43 2.98 -13.56
C PRO A 98 4.61 2.87 -12.60
N CYS A 99 4.35 3.11 -11.32
CA CYS A 99 5.29 2.86 -10.23
C CYS A 99 4.60 2.26 -9.00
N LEU A 100 5.35 1.50 -8.22
CA LEU A 100 5.01 1.16 -6.84
C LEU A 100 5.71 2.16 -5.91
N ASN A 101 4.94 2.78 -5.03
CA ASN A 101 5.42 3.63 -3.96
C ASN A 101 5.26 2.88 -2.64
N LEU A 102 6.38 2.53 -2.02
CA LEU A 102 6.43 1.85 -0.75
C LEU A 102 6.78 2.86 0.35
N LEU A 103 5.87 2.99 1.32
CA LEU A 103 6.05 3.84 2.51
C LEU A 103 6.32 2.92 3.69
N VAL A 104 7.53 2.95 4.24
CA VAL A 104 7.98 1.98 5.24
C VAL A 104 8.26 2.63 6.58
N GLU A 105 7.69 2.03 7.62
CA GLU A 105 7.97 2.35 9.01
C GLU A 105 8.52 1.11 9.71
N CYS A 106 9.71 1.20 10.27
CA CYS A 106 10.41 0.14 10.99
C CYS A 106 10.16 0.27 12.49
N LYS A 107 9.84 -0.85 13.15
CA LYS A 107 9.71 -0.89 14.62
C LYS A 107 10.39 -2.09 15.22
N GLN A 108 11.24 -1.82 16.22
CA GLN A 108 11.88 -2.85 17.02
C GLN A 108 11.31 -2.83 18.44
N SER A 109 11.05 -4.02 18.99
CA SER A 109 10.60 -4.16 20.37
C SER A 109 10.98 -5.54 20.91
N TYR A 110 11.36 -5.59 22.18
CA TYR A 110 11.49 -6.87 22.90
C TYR A 110 10.12 -7.46 23.24
N LEU A 111 9.12 -6.59 23.43
CA LEU A 111 7.76 -6.96 23.79
C LEU A 111 6.90 -7.16 22.53
N PRO A 112 5.98 -8.16 22.50
CA PRO A 112 5.15 -8.45 21.35
C PRO A 112 4.25 -7.30 20.86
N PHE A 113 3.97 -7.30 19.55
CA PHE A 113 2.80 -6.65 18.95
C PHE A 113 1.67 -7.68 18.83
N VAL A 114 0.47 -7.27 19.21
CA VAL A 114 -0.74 -8.11 19.23
C VAL A 114 -1.76 -7.56 18.23
N PHE A 115 -2.20 -8.42 17.32
CA PHE A 115 -3.11 -8.10 16.22
C PHE A 115 -4.44 -8.78 16.46
N PHE A 116 -5.53 -8.02 16.50
CA PHE A 116 -6.87 -8.56 16.69
C PHE A 116 -7.49 -8.84 15.33
N LEU A 117 -7.69 -10.12 15.03
CA LEU A 117 -7.92 -10.59 13.66
C LEU A 117 -9.39 -10.78 13.35
N ARG A 118 -9.72 -10.66 12.06
CA ARG A 118 -11.01 -11.05 11.49
C ARG A 118 -10.80 -11.87 10.22
N GLY A 119 -11.67 -12.86 10.02
CA GLY A 119 -11.64 -13.71 8.84
C GLY A 119 -12.15 -13.05 7.55
N ARG A 120 -12.56 -11.78 7.58
CA ARG A 120 -13.06 -11.04 6.40
C ARG A 120 -12.61 -9.58 6.43
N ALA A 121 -12.41 -9.04 5.23
CA ALA A 121 -12.14 -7.62 5.03
C ALA A 121 -13.29 -6.77 5.57
N PRO A 122 -13.01 -5.55 6.06
CA PRO A 122 -14.05 -4.60 6.39
C PRO A 122 -14.77 -4.11 5.12
N GLY A 123 -16.01 -4.57 4.90
CA GLY A 123 -16.89 -4.03 3.86
C GLY A 123 -16.43 -4.27 2.41
N LEU A 124 -17.17 -3.66 1.47
CA LEU A 124 -16.99 -3.82 0.02
C LEU A 124 -16.00 -2.80 -0.59
N SER A 125 -15.50 -1.84 0.21
CA SER A 125 -14.63 -0.75 -0.26
C SER A 125 -13.20 -0.96 0.21
N GLY A 126 -12.52 -1.96 -0.34
CA GLY A 126 -11.08 -2.11 -0.16
C GLY A 126 -10.35 -1.28 -1.20
N THR A 127 -9.57 -0.27 -0.78
CA THR A 127 -8.76 0.55 -1.70
C THR A 127 -7.29 0.11 -1.73
N PHE A 128 -6.96 -1.14 -1.40
CA PHE A 128 -5.57 -1.60 -1.36
C PHE A 128 -5.14 -2.31 -2.66
N PRO A 129 -4.01 -1.94 -3.28
CA PRO A 129 -3.14 -0.81 -2.93
C PRO A 129 -3.79 0.51 -3.33
N GLU A 130 -3.46 1.61 -2.67
CA GLU A 130 -4.10 2.89 -2.99
C GLU A 130 -3.59 3.39 -4.36
N ILE A 131 -4.49 3.80 -5.24
CA ILE A 131 -4.13 4.28 -6.58
C ILE A 131 -4.07 5.81 -6.58
N VAL A 132 -2.99 6.36 -7.17
CA VAL A 132 -2.75 7.80 -7.33
C VAL A 132 -2.26 8.11 -8.73
N GLY A 133 -2.45 9.37 -9.16
CA GLY A 133 -1.97 9.82 -10.47
C GLY A 133 -3.05 10.12 -11.51
N PRO A 134 -4.05 9.23 -11.71
CA PRO A 134 -5.22 9.54 -12.53
C PRO A 134 -5.97 10.77 -12.00
N GLU A 135 -6.69 11.48 -12.87
CA GLU A 135 -7.58 12.58 -12.47
C GLU A 135 -8.68 12.10 -11.51
N SER A 136 -9.15 10.88 -11.73
CA SER A 136 -10.18 10.21 -10.95
C SER A 136 -9.82 8.73 -10.75
N ASN A 137 -10.08 8.21 -9.56
CA ASN A 137 -9.99 6.77 -9.27
C ASN A 137 -11.25 6.00 -9.68
N ASP A 138 -12.24 6.70 -10.24
CA ASP A 138 -13.45 6.18 -10.84
C ASP A 138 -13.38 6.39 -12.36
N ILE A 139 -13.70 5.34 -13.14
CA ILE A 139 -13.78 5.34 -14.60
C ILE A 139 -15.27 5.28 -15.01
N ASP A 140 -15.66 6.17 -15.92
CA ASP A 140 -16.96 6.13 -16.56
C ASP A 140 -16.98 5.07 -17.67
N LEU A 141 -17.72 4.00 -17.41
CA LEU A 141 -17.94 2.90 -18.33
C LEU A 141 -19.22 3.12 -19.14
N TYR A 142 -19.08 3.08 -20.46
CA TYR A 142 -20.17 3.08 -21.41
C TYR A 142 -20.30 1.69 -22.06
N ARG A 143 -21.52 1.21 -22.28
CA ARG A 143 -21.78 -0.01 -23.04
C ARG A 143 -22.31 0.35 -24.42
N ILE A 144 -21.68 -0.21 -25.45
CA ILE A 144 -22.17 -0.09 -26.81
C ILE A 144 -23.22 -1.18 -27.00
N GLY A 145 -24.45 -0.79 -27.32
CA GLY A 145 -25.53 -1.75 -27.57
C GLY A 145 -25.26 -2.60 -28.80
N SER A 146 -26.01 -3.69 -28.95
CA SER A 146 -25.85 -4.64 -30.06
C SER A 146 -26.02 -4.01 -31.45
N ASP A 147 -26.71 -2.88 -31.55
CA ASP A 147 -26.88 -2.10 -32.77
C ASP A 147 -25.66 -1.23 -33.14
N ARG A 148 -24.62 -1.21 -32.29
CA ARG A 148 -23.40 -0.36 -32.39
C ARG A 148 -23.68 1.14 -32.46
N LYS A 149 -24.91 1.57 -32.18
CA LYS A 149 -25.36 2.96 -32.29
C LYS A 149 -25.88 3.47 -30.96
N SER A 150 -26.51 2.61 -30.17
CA SER A 150 -26.95 2.93 -28.82
C SER A 150 -25.78 2.86 -27.85
N VAL A 151 -25.68 3.86 -26.98
CA VAL A 151 -24.72 3.92 -25.88
C VAL A 151 -25.49 3.94 -24.58
N ILE A 152 -25.21 2.99 -23.70
CA ILE A 152 -25.84 2.86 -22.38
C ILE A 152 -24.78 3.23 -21.34
N GLY A 153 -25.04 4.23 -20.50
CA GLY A 153 -24.10 4.68 -19.47
C GLY A 153 -24.23 6.17 -19.15
N PRO A 154 -23.33 6.73 -18.32
CA PRO A 154 -22.18 6.04 -17.72
C PRO A 154 -22.57 5.18 -16.50
N PHE A 155 -21.90 4.05 -16.38
CA PHE A 155 -21.73 3.32 -15.12
C PHE A 155 -20.37 3.69 -14.52
N THR A 156 -20.21 3.58 -13.21
CA THR A 156 -18.92 3.86 -12.58
C THR A 156 -18.27 2.56 -12.12
N ILE A 157 -17.00 2.38 -12.47
CA ILE A 157 -16.11 1.32 -11.97
C ILE A 157 -14.86 1.96 -11.38
N SER A 158 -14.22 1.33 -10.39
CA SER A 158 -12.94 1.85 -9.89
C SER A 158 -11.79 1.53 -10.85
N VAL A 159 -10.72 2.32 -10.81
CA VAL A 159 -9.47 2.00 -11.52
C VAL A 159 -8.91 0.64 -11.09
N GLN A 160 -9.06 0.27 -9.81
CA GLN A 160 -8.63 -1.03 -9.30
C GLN A 160 -9.40 -2.20 -9.91
N ASP A 161 -10.73 -2.06 -10.06
CA ASP A 161 -11.56 -3.07 -10.71
C ASP A 161 -11.21 -3.18 -12.19
N ALA A 162 -11.01 -2.04 -12.85
CA ALA A 162 -10.63 -1.96 -14.25
C ALA A 162 -9.28 -2.68 -14.51
N LEU A 163 -8.32 -2.52 -13.59
CA LEU A 163 -7.01 -3.17 -13.62
C LEU A 163 -6.99 -4.58 -13.04
N ARG A 164 -8.13 -5.06 -12.53
CA ARG A 164 -8.27 -6.38 -11.91
C ARG A 164 -7.23 -6.59 -10.81
N VAL A 165 -7.05 -5.61 -9.94
CA VAL A 165 -6.11 -5.72 -8.80
C VAL A 165 -6.43 -6.98 -7.98
N TRP A 166 -7.72 -7.28 -7.80
CA TRP A 166 -8.25 -8.47 -7.13
C TRP A 166 -7.96 -9.79 -7.85
N SER A 167 -7.40 -9.81 -9.07
CA SER A 167 -6.99 -11.07 -9.68
C SER A 167 -5.62 -11.53 -9.21
N GLU A 168 -4.87 -10.66 -8.54
CA GLU A 168 -3.56 -10.99 -7.99
C GLU A 168 -3.74 -11.48 -6.56
N ASP A 169 -3.29 -12.70 -6.28
CA ASP A 169 -3.40 -13.36 -4.97
C ASP A 169 -2.90 -12.46 -3.83
N PHE A 170 -1.83 -11.69 -4.07
CA PHE A 170 -1.28 -10.77 -3.08
C PHE A 170 -2.28 -9.68 -2.61
N PHE A 171 -3.20 -9.25 -3.48
CA PHE A 171 -4.19 -8.22 -3.18
C PHE A 171 -5.57 -8.79 -2.81
N ASP A 172 -5.97 -9.95 -3.37
CA ASP A 172 -7.28 -10.59 -3.14
C ASP A 172 -7.31 -11.54 -1.95
N LEU A 173 -6.27 -12.37 -1.78
CA LEU A 173 -6.14 -13.30 -0.66
C LEU A 173 -5.49 -12.58 0.51
N PRO A 174 -6.23 -12.27 1.57
CA PRO A 174 -5.62 -11.60 2.69
C PRO A 174 -5.00 -12.65 3.60
N ALA A 175 -3.70 -12.49 3.83
CA ALA A 175 -3.15 -12.63 5.17
C ALA A 175 -4.16 -12.05 6.19
N PRO A 176 -4.31 -12.63 7.40
CA PRO A 176 -5.43 -12.30 8.26
C PRO A 176 -5.58 -10.77 8.44
N TYR A 177 -6.82 -10.28 8.47
CA TYR A 177 -7.05 -8.85 8.63
C TYR A 177 -6.99 -8.45 10.09
N ALA A 178 -6.17 -7.47 10.44
CA ALA A 178 -6.18 -6.88 11.78
C ALA A 178 -7.12 -5.67 11.84
N VAL A 179 -8.08 -5.72 12.77
CA VAL A 179 -8.98 -4.58 13.05
C VAL A 179 -8.38 -3.60 14.05
N SER A 180 -7.41 -4.06 14.81
CA SER A 180 -6.71 -3.29 15.83
C SER A 180 -5.32 -3.90 16.03
N ILE A 181 -4.37 -3.02 16.36
CA ILE A 181 -2.99 -3.37 16.70
C ILE A 181 -2.73 -2.79 18.08
N SER A 182 -2.17 -3.61 18.97
CA SER A 182 -1.71 -3.19 20.28
C SER A 182 -0.26 -3.58 20.48
N LYS A 183 0.52 -2.74 21.15
CA LYS A 183 1.83 -3.14 21.67
C LYS A 183 1.70 -3.57 23.12
N THR A 184 2.43 -4.60 23.50
CA THR A 184 2.54 -4.99 24.91
C THR A 184 3.52 -4.08 25.64
N ALA A 185 3.17 -3.69 26.86
CA ALA A 185 4.00 -2.90 27.77
C ALA A 185 4.06 -3.59 29.13
N ARG A 186 5.11 -3.30 29.93
CA ARG A 186 5.20 -3.76 31.31
C ARG A 186 4.83 -2.64 32.27
N ARG A 187 3.93 -2.91 33.21
CA ARG A 187 3.65 -2.06 34.37
C ARG A 187 3.94 -2.85 35.64
N GLY A 188 5.18 -2.72 36.11
CA GLY A 188 5.71 -3.61 37.15
C GLY A 188 5.86 -5.04 36.62
N SER A 189 5.24 -6.01 37.30
CA SER A 189 5.27 -7.43 36.88
C SER A 189 4.19 -7.81 35.86
N LYS A 190 3.19 -6.94 35.64
CA LYS A 190 2.05 -7.22 34.75
C LYS A 190 2.32 -6.74 33.32
N LEU A 191 1.83 -7.50 32.35
CA LEU A 191 1.75 -7.08 30.95
C LEU A 191 0.44 -6.33 30.73
N GLU A 192 0.51 -5.22 30.02
CA GLU A 192 -0.62 -4.40 29.59
C GLU A 192 -0.58 -4.25 28.07
N LEU A 193 -1.74 -4.06 27.44
CA LEU A 193 -1.85 -3.78 26.01
C LEU A 193 -2.18 -2.32 25.81
N THR A 194 -1.43 -1.65 24.93
CA THR A 194 -1.70 -0.27 24.52
C THR A 194 -1.85 -0.17 23.00
N GLY A 195 -3.01 0.27 22.55
CA GLY A 195 -3.24 0.61 21.13
C GLY A 195 -2.69 1.98 20.75
N GLU A 196 -2.50 2.87 21.73
CA GLU A 196 -2.03 4.25 21.49
C GLU A 196 -0.61 4.28 20.93
N GLU A 197 0.28 3.44 21.47
CA GLU A 197 1.66 3.38 21.01
C GLU A 197 1.75 2.83 19.59
N ALA A 198 1.04 1.73 19.29
CA ALA A 198 0.97 1.18 17.93
C ALA A 198 0.39 2.18 16.94
N TYR A 199 -0.68 2.90 17.32
CA TYR A 199 -1.27 3.92 16.49
C TYR A 199 -0.30 5.08 16.19
N LYS A 200 0.32 5.67 17.22
CA LYS A 200 1.20 6.83 17.06
C LYS A 200 2.50 6.49 16.34
N SER A 201 3.02 5.28 16.54
CA SER A 201 4.33 4.88 16.02
C SER A 201 4.25 4.15 14.68
N ILE A 202 3.11 3.58 14.29
CA ILE A 202 2.96 2.84 13.02
C ILE A 202 1.86 3.43 12.16
N THR A 203 0.61 3.37 12.64
CA THR A 203 -0.54 3.70 11.80
C THR A 203 -0.55 5.16 11.36
N LEU A 204 -0.35 6.09 12.29
CA LEU A 204 -0.39 7.52 12.01
C LEU A 204 0.68 7.97 11.00
N PRO A 205 2.00 7.70 11.20
CA PRO A 205 3.02 8.15 10.26
C PRO A 205 2.83 7.57 8.85
N LEU A 206 2.43 6.30 8.73
CA LEU A 206 2.15 5.68 7.43
C LEU A 206 0.99 6.33 6.70
N LEU A 207 -0.15 6.51 7.36
CA LEU A 207 -1.33 7.12 6.74
C LEU A 207 -1.09 8.59 6.35
N LYS A 208 -0.36 9.35 7.18
CA LYS A 208 0.00 10.74 6.88
C LYS A 208 1.00 10.87 5.73
N ALA A 209 1.97 9.95 5.64
CA ALA A 209 2.87 9.88 4.50
C ALA A 209 2.10 9.56 3.20
N ALA A 210 1.14 8.63 3.27
CA ALA A 210 0.29 8.29 2.14
C ALA A 210 -0.60 9.47 1.70
N ASP A 211 -1.21 10.22 2.64
CA ASP A 211 -1.97 11.44 2.35
C ASP A 211 -1.14 12.51 1.62
N TYR A 212 0.10 12.69 2.06
CA TYR A 212 1.03 13.60 1.41
C TYR A 212 1.32 13.15 -0.02
N LEU A 213 1.63 11.86 -0.20
CA LEU A 213 1.96 11.29 -1.51
C LEU A 213 0.76 11.34 -2.48
N HIS A 214 -0.46 11.10 -2.00
CA HIS A 214 -1.69 11.33 -2.76
C HIS A 214 -1.74 12.70 -3.39
N THR A 215 -1.36 13.74 -2.65
CA THR A 215 -1.36 15.08 -3.24
C THR A 215 -0.12 15.39 -4.07
N ALA A 216 1.04 14.88 -3.68
CA ALA A 216 2.27 15.07 -4.46
C ALA A 216 2.17 14.41 -5.84
N CYS A 217 1.41 13.31 -5.95
CA CYS A 217 1.11 12.59 -7.17
C CYS A 217 -0.23 12.99 -7.81
N ALA A 218 -0.85 14.10 -7.39
CA ALA A 218 -2.11 14.52 -7.98
C ALA A 218 -1.94 14.80 -9.49
N TYR A 219 -2.98 14.46 -10.25
CA TYR A 219 -3.02 14.72 -11.68
C TYR A 219 -2.79 16.19 -12.02
N SER A 220 -2.07 16.43 -13.12
CA SER A 220 -1.87 17.76 -13.70
C SER A 220 -2.07 17.67 -15.21
N GLU A 221 -2.98 18.51 -15.73
CA GLU A 221 -3.24 18.63 -17.18
C GLU A 221 -2.00 19.12 -17.93
N ASP A 222 -1.22 20.00 -17.31
CA ASP A 222 0.00 20.59 -17.89
C ASP A 222 1.19 19.61 -17.92
N SER A 223 1.10 18.49 -17.18
CA SER A 223 2.19 17.52 -17.16
C SER A 223 2.27 16.79 -18.50
N PRO A 224 3.43 16.72 -19.17
CA PRO A 224 3.57 15.97 -20.42
C PRO A 224 3.34 14.46 -20.24
N ALA A 225 3.34 13.97 -19.00
CA ALA A 225 3.19 12.57 -18.64
C ALA A 225 2.25 12.38 -17.45
N VAL A 226 1.57 11.25 -17.38
CA VAL A 226 0.78 10.85 -16.22
C VAL A 226 1.56 9.83 -15.41
N ARG A 227 1.84 10.15 -14.14
CA ARG A 227 2.36 9.16 -13.19
C ARG A 227 1.19 8.29 -12.74
N PHE A 228 1.37 6.98 -12.68
CA PHE A 228 0.39 6.06 -12.11
C PHE A 228 1.05 5.36 -10.93
N GLY A 229 0.68 5.76 -9.71
CA GLY A 229 1.27 5.23 -8.50
C GLY A 229 0.34 4.22 -7.83
N MET A 230 0.91 3.08 -7.43
CA MET A 230 0.32 2.21 -6.41
C MET A 230 1.01 2.52 -5.08
N ILE A 231 0.28 2.94 -4.07
CA ILE A 231 0.82 3.20 -2.73
C ILE A 231 0.57 1.99 -1.85
N VAL A 232 1.66 1.45 -1.29
CA VAL A 232 1.63 0.42 -0.26
C VAL A 232 2.30 0.97 0.99
N SER A 233 1.51 1.11 2.05
CA SER A 233 2.02 1.42 3.39
C SER A 233 2.42 0.12 4.07
N LEU A 234 3.64 0.06 4.57
CA LEU A 234 4.26 -1.14 5.13
C LEU A 234 4.91 -0.83 6.48
N ALA A 235 4.56 -1.59 7.51
CA ALA A 235 5.29 -1.60 8.76
C ALA A 235 6.18 -2.84 8.82
N VAL A 236 7.48 -2.67 9.07
CA VAL A 236 8.41 -3.80 9.27
C VAL A 236 8.75 -3.92 10.75
N ILE A 237 8.46 -5.06 11.36
CA ILE A 237 8.60 -5.27 12.79
C ILE A 237 9.70 -6.29 13.10
N ARG A 238 10.64 -5.89 13.96
CA ARG A 238 11.56 -6.79 14.69
C ARG A 238 11.06 -6.95 16.12
N ALA A 239 10.06 -7.81 16.28
CA ALA A 239 9.45 -8.18 17.55
C ALA A 239 8.51 -9.38 17.32
N PRO A 240 8.15 -10.14 18.36
CA PRO A 240 7.12 -11.16 18.22
C PRO A 240 5.80 -10.54 17.73
N MET A 241 5.26 -11.09 16.64
CA MET A 241 3.97 -10.70 16.07
C MET A 241 2.93 -11.78 16.40
N ILE A 242 1.93 -11.40 17.21
CA ILE A 242 0.95 -12.31 17.78
C ILE A 242 -0.45 -11.98 17.27
N GLY A 243 -1.04 -12.89 16.53
CA GLY A 243 -2.42 -12.85 16.09
C GLY A 243 -3.38 -13.38 17.14
N VAL A 244 -4.51 -12.70 17.34
CA VAL A 244 -5.62 -13.14 18.20
C VAL A 244 -6.88 -13.27 17.35
N HIS A 245 -7.38 -14.49 17.19
CA HIS A 245 -8.67 -14.78 16.59
C HIS A 245 -9.72 -15.03 17.67
N ASN A 246 -10.94 -14.58 17.45
CA ASN A 246 -12.09 -14.95 18.29
C ASN A 246 -13.05 -15.78 17.43
N GLU A 247 -13.14 -17.06 17.73
CA GLU A 247 -14.04 -17.99 17.07
C GLU A 247 -15.01 -18.55 18.11
N ASN A 248 -16.30 -18.27 17.94
CA ASN A 248 -17.36 -18.74 18.84
C ASN A 248 -17.17 -18.38 20.33
N GLY A 249 -16.46 -17.27 20.61
CA GLY A 249 -16.17 -16.82 21.98
C GLY A 249 -14.88 -17.42 22.57
N GLU A 250 -14.20 -18.31 21.87
CA GLU A 250 -12.87 -18.79 22.25
C GLU A 250 -11.79 -17.94 21.56
N GLU A 251 -10.80 -17.51 22.33
CA GLU A 251 -9.66 -16.76 21.82
C GLU A 251 -8.53 -17.72 21.49
N THR A 252 -8.15 -17.78 20.21
CA THR A 252 -6.97 -18.52 19.76
C THR A 252 -5.85 -17.53 19.47
N ILE A 253 -4.64 -17.90 19.88
CA ILE A 253 -3.44 -17.07 19.77
C ILE A 253 -2.44 -17.80 18.87
N GLY A 254 -1.93 -17.12 17.85
CA GLY A 254 -0.94 -17.67 16.91
C GLY A 254 0.12 -16.64 16.54
N GLN A 255 1.26 -17.09 16.01
CA GLN A 255 2.26 -16.20 15.43
C GLN A 255 1.87 -15.84 13.99
N LEU A 256 2.23 -14.63 13.56
CA LEU A 256 1.94 -14.16 12.21
C LEU A 256 3.20 -13.58 11.56
N PRO A 257 3.62 -14.06 10.38
CA PRO A 257 4.73 -13.44 9.65
C PRO A 257 4.31 -12.15 8.94
N TRP A 258 3.01 -12.03 8.60
CA TRP A 258 2.42 -10.90 7.90
C TRP A 258 0.93 -10.79 8.24
N VAL A 259 0.43 -9.57 8.34
CA VAL A 259 -0.97 -9.25 8.60
C VAL A 259 -1.36 -7.95 7.88
N ARG A 260 -2.54 -7.91 7.28
CA ARG A 260 -3.08 -6.68 6.67
C ARG A 260 -3.95 -5.95 7.67
N ALA A 261 -3.49 -4.81 8.16
CA ALA A 261 -4.26 -3.99 9.08
C ALA A 261 -5.10 -2.96 8.32
N TYR A 262 -6.19 -2.51 8.95
CA TYR A 262 -6.97 -1.41 8.40
C TYR A 262 -7.38 -0.39 9.44
N ARG A 263 -7.61 0.83 8.98
CA ARG A 263 -8.13 1.94 9.78
C ARG A 263 -9.39 2.50 9.12
N LEU A 264 -10.41 2.70 9.94
CA LEU A 264 -11.58 3.50 9.57
C LEU A 264 -11.28 4.96 9.85
N GLU A 265 -11.30 5.77 8.80
CA GLU A 265 -11.20 7.22 8.89
C GLU A 265 -12.58 7.86 8.68
N PRO A 266 -12.94 8.88 9.47
CA PRO A 266 -14.16 9.64 9.20
C PRO A 266 -14.01 10.34 7.84
N GLY A 267 -14.89 10.05 6.88
CA GLY A 267 -14.84 10.76 5.60
C GLY A 267 -15.40 12.17 5.70
N LYS A 268 -15.19 12.92 4.61
CA LYS A 268 -15.55 14.34 4.52
C LYS A 268 -17.07 14.50 4.65
N ALA A 269 -17.50 15.33 5.60
CA ALA A 269 -18.90 15.70 5.75
C ALA A 269 -19.40 16.39 4.46
N GLY A 270 -20.50 15.91 3.87
CA GLY A 270 -21.14 16.54 2.70
C GLY A 270 -21.45 15.63 1.51
N SER A 271 -20.91 14.40 1.44
CA SER A 271 -21.40 13.40 0.49
C SER A 271 -22.75 12.89 0.96
N GLY A 272 -23.82 13.17 0.21
CA GLY A 272 -25.24 12.98 0.57
C GLY A 272 -25.73 11.54 0.80
N HIS A 273 -24.86 10.60 1.15
CA HIS A 273 -25.21 9.23 1.53
C HIS A 273 -24.94 9.01 3.02
N VAL A 274 -26.03 8.99 3.79
CA VAL A 274 -26.09 9.15 5.26
C VAL A 274 -25.66 7.91 6.07
N ALA A 275 -25.23 6.80 5.46
CA ALA A 275 -25.08 5.53 6.21
C ALA A 275 -23.64 5.11 6.59
N SER A 276 -22.58 5.57 5.91
CA SER A 276 -21.19 5.37 6.37
C SER A 276 -20.21 6.10 5.45
N ASN A 277 -19.99 7.40 5.67
CA ASN A 277 -18.93 8.11 4.98
C ASN A 277 -17.52 7.70 5.47
N ALA A 278 -17.33 6.52 6.09
CA ALA A 278 -16.01 6.12 6.54
C ALA A 278 -15.15 5.67 5.35
N THR A 279 -13.92 6.14 5.30
CA THR A 279 -12.90 5.62 4.36
C THR A 279 -12.12 4.53 5.08
N ILE A 280 -11.91 3.39 4.41
CA ILE A 280 -11.09 2.31 4.94
C ILE A 280 -9.73 2.40 4.27
N ARG A 281 -8.69 2.51 5.08
CA ARG A 281 -7.30 2.52 4.60
C ARG A 281 -6.57 1.32 5.14
N PHE A 282 -5.70 0.76 4.32
CA PHE A 282 -4.99 -0.47 4.61
C PHE A 282 -3.49 -0.21 4.65
N PHE A 283 -2.82 -0.95 5.51
CA PHE A 283 -1.37 -1.04 5.54
C PHE A 283 -1.01 -2.46 5.95
N ASP A 284 0.10 -2.95 5.44
CA ASP A 284 0.60 -4.27 5.79
C ASP A 284 1.58 -4.14 6.96
N VAL A 285 1.60 -5.15 7.83
CA VAL A 285 2.59 -5.27 8.90
C VAL A 285 3.29 -6.61 8.75
N VAL A 286 4.61 -6.58 8.59
CA VAL A 286 5.43 -7.72 8.20
C VAL A 286 6.56 -7.90 9.21
N HIS A 287 6.81 -9.14 9.62
CA HIS A 287 7.97 -9.46 10.43
C HIS A 287 9.23 -9.35 9.57
N GLU A 288 10.33 -8.80 10.11
CA GLU A 288 11.55 -8.55 9.33
C GLU A 288 12.07 -9.77 8.56
N SER A 289 11.93 -10.97 9.14
CA SER A 289 12.40 -12.22 8.53
C SER A 289 11.57 -12.66 7.33
N PHE A 290 10.33 -12.17 7.21
CA PHE A 290 9.41 -12.47 6.13
C PHE A 290 9.42 -11.38 5.04
N LEU A 291 10.12 -10.27 5.27
CA LEU A 291 10.17 -9.14 4.33
C LEU A 291 10.63 -9.55 2.92
N PRO A 292 11.67 -10.39 2.71
CA PRO A 292 12.06 -10.79 1.36
C PRO A 292 10.94 -11.49 0.58
N GLU A 293 10.25 -12.44 1.21
CA GLU A 293 9.14 -13.17 0.59
C GLU A 293 7.94 -12.25 0.32
N TYR A 294 7.64 -11.33 1.24
CA TYR A 294 6.61 -10.33 1.05
C TYR A 294 6.90 -9.44 -0.16
N LEU A 295 8.13 -8.93 -0.29
CA LEU A 295 8.54 -8.05 -1.38
C LEU A 295 8.51 -8.77 -2.74
N GLU A 296 8.93 -10.03 -2.80
CA GLU A 296 8.86 -10.83 -4.02
C GLU A 296 7.41 -10.89 -4.55
N LYS A 297 6.45 -11.25 -3.68
CA LYS A 297 5.04 -11.35 -4.05
C LYS A 297 4.44 -9.99 -4.41
N LEU A 298 4.76 -8.95 -3.64
CA LEU A 298 4.29 -7.58 -3.89
C LEU A 298 4.78 -7.06 -5.24
N LEU A 299 6.07 -7.18 -5.52
CA LEU A 299 6.69 -6.68 -6.76
C LEU A 299 6.16 -7.43 -7.98
N ALA A 300 5.96 -8.75 -7.88
CA ALA A 300 5.36 -9.54 -8.94
C ALA A 300 3.92 -9.07 -9.26
N ALA A 301 3.08 -8.89 -8.23
CA ALA A 301 1.70 -8.43 -8.40
C ALA A 301 1.64 -6.99 -8.95
N ALA A 302 2.47 -6.09 -8.43
CA ALA A 302 2.57 -4.70 -8.88
C ALA A 302 3.04 -4.58 -10.33
N SER A 303 3.99 -5.43 -10.75
CA SER A 303 4.44 -5.51 -12.16
C SER A 303 3.30 -5.96 -13.09
N THR A 304 2.49 -6.93 -12.67
CA THR A 304 1.31 -7.35 -13.45
C THR A 304 0.27 -6.24 -13.59
N ILE A 305 -0.04 -5.53 -12.50
CA ILE A 305 -0.96 -4.38 -12.54
C ILE A 305 -0.40 -3.27 -13.43
N SER A 306 0.90 -2.99 -13.35
CA SER A 306 1.57 -1.96 -14.14
C SER A 306 1.44 -2.24 -15.64
N ARG A 307 1.68 -3.48 -16.09
CA ARG A 307 1.49 -3.86 -17.50
C ARG A 307 0.04 -3.67 -17.97
N ARG A 308 -0.94 -3.98 -17.12
CA ARG A 308 -2.35 -3.72 -17.41
C ARG A 308 -2.63 -2.23 -17.52
N ALA A 309 -2.05 -1.43 -16.62
CA ALA A 309 -2.19 0.02 -16.63
C ALA A 309 -1.64 0.64 -17.93
N GLU A 310 -0.48 0.18 -18.39
CA GLU A 310 0.08 0.64 -19.68
C GLU A 310 -0.80 0.25 -20.88
N THR A 311 -1.39 -0.95 -20.85
CA THR A 311 -2.32 -1.43 -21.88
C THR A 311 -3.60 -0.59 -21.88
N MET A 312 -4.04 -0.15 -20.70
CA MET A 312 -5.25 0.66 -20.49
C MET A 312 -4.95 2.16 -20.37
N ARG A 313 -3.78 2.64 -20.83
CA ARG A 313 -3.31 4.02 -20.57
C ARG A 313 -4.35 5.09 -20.90
N ASN A 314 -4.96 5.02 -22.08
CA ASN A 314 -5.91 6.04 -22.53
C ASN A 314 -7.17 6.01 -21.68
N VAL A 315 -7.62 4.81 -21.26
CA VAL A 315 -8.76 4.65 -20.36
C VAL A 315 -8.47 5.25 -18.97
N ILE A 316 -7.26 5.04 -18.44
CA ILE A 316 -6.85 5.58 -17.14
C ILE A 316 -6.70 7.09 -17.18
N ILE A 317 -6.05 7.61 -18.22
CA ILE A 317 -5.79 9.05 -18.38
C ILE A 317 -7.10 9.80 -18.62
N ASP A 318 -7.95 9.29 -19.51
CA ASP A 318 -9.21 9.96 -19.86
C ASP A 318 -10.31 9.73 -18.81
N GLY A 319 -10.16 8.72 -17.94
CA GLY A 319 -11.15 8.33 -16.93
C GLY A 319 -12.43 7.75 -17.53
N ARG A 320 -12.38 7.25 -18.78
CA ARG A 320 -13.56 6.79 -19.51
C ARG A 320 -13.25 5.63 -20.44
N CYS A 321 -14.19 4.71 -20.60
CA CYS A 321 -14.05 3.58 -21.53
C CYS A 321 -15.38 3.10 -22.10
N VAL A 322 -15.29 2.31 -23.16
CA VAL A 322 -16.39 1.50 -23.68
C VAL A 322 -16.12 0.02 -23.43
N SER A 323 -17.17 -0.76 -23.15
CA SER A 323 -17.10 -2.22 -23.16
C SER A 323 -17.77 -2.75 -24.43
N ALA A 324 -16.99 -3.46 -25.23
CA ALA A 324 -17.43 -4.14 -26.45
C ALA A 324 -17.90 -5.56 -26.10
N GLY A 325 -19.08 -5.68 -25.48
CA GLY A 325 -19.62 -7.00 -25.17
C GLY A 325 -20.83 -6.97 -24.24
N ASP A 326 -21.58 -8.07 -24.29
CA ASP A 326 -22.74 -8.32 -23.44
C ASP A 326 -22.33 -8.77 -22.02
N GLN A 327 -21.15 -9.39 -21.82
CA GLN A 327 -20.86 -10.04 -20.51
C GLN A 327 -19.41 -10.06 -19.98
N THR A 328 -18.37 -9.67 -20.72
CA THR A 328 -16.99 -9.79 -20.22
C THR A 328 -16.33 -8.43 -19.97
N PHE A 329 -15.94 -8.18 -18.71
CA PHE A 329 -15.04 -7.09 -18.29
C PHE A 329 -13.59 -7.27 -18.84
N GLU A 330 -13.43 -7.95 -19.98
CA GLU A 330 -12.15 -8.39 -20.54
C GLU A 330 -11.49 -7.36 -21.43
N LEU A 331 -12.28 -6.47 -22.05
CA LEU A 331 -11.77 -5.48 -23.00
C LEU A 331 -12.46 -4.15 -22.74
N PHE A 332 -11.83 -3.29 -21.94
CA PHE A 332 -12.15 -1.87 -21.91
C PHE A 332 -11.38 -1.19 -23.03
N GLU A 333 -12.11 -0.61 -23.97
CA GLU A 333 -11.53 0.11 -25.08
C GLU A 333 -11.62 1.62 -24.83
N PRO A 334 -10.66 2.41 -25.34
CA PRO A 334 -10.80 3.86 -25.37
C PRO A 334 -12.04 4.27 -26.16
N ILE A 335 -12.63 5.40 -25.80
CA ILE A 335 -13.76 5.95 -26.55
C ILE A 335 -13.28 6.36 -27.95
N PRO A 336 -13.96 5.94 -29.03
CA PRO A 336 -13.63 6.42 -30.38
C PRO A 336 -13.73 7.95 -30.45
N ARG A 337 -12.76 8.61 -31.09
CA ARG A 337 -12.70 10.09 -31.15
C ARG A 337 -13.94 10.75 -31.76
N ASP A 338 -14.69 10.02 -32.58
CA ASP A 338 -15.91 10.45 -33.26
C ASP A 338 -17.21 10.04 -32.54
N ALA A 339 -17.11 9.27 -31.44
CA ALA A 339 -18.27 8.82 -30.69
C ALA A 339 -18.92 10.01 -29.95
N LYS A 340 -20.19 10.27 -30.29
CA LYS A 340 -21.03 11.22 -29.54
C LYS A 340 -21.53 10.54 -28.27
N LEU A 341 -20.81 10.72 -27.17
CA LEU A 341 -21.26 10.27 -25.87
C LEU A 341 -22.23 11.27 -25.23
N PRO A 342 -23.21 10.80 -24.43
CA PRO A 342 -23.90 11.68 -23.53
C PRO A 342 -22.88 12.34 -22.58
N PRO A 343 -23.11 13.61 -22.17
CA PRO A 343 -22.19 14.31 -21.28
C PRO A 343 -21.90 13.45 -20.05
N GLY A 344 -20.61 13.33 -19.70
CA GLY A 344 -20.17 12.68 -18.45
C GLY A 344 -20.86 13.33 -17.25
N ARG A 345 -21.09 12.56 -16.18
CA ARG A 345 -21.80 13.10 -15.02
C ARG A 345 -20.92 14.12 -14.29
N GLN A 346 -21.50 15.26 -13.89
CA GLN A 346 -20.95 16.11 -12.83
C GLN A 346 -21.33 15.58 -11.42
N GLY A 347 -21.39 14.25 -11.21
CA GLY A 347 -21.79 13.64 -9.93
C GLY A 347 -21.82 12.10 -9.93
N SER A 348 -21.91 11.48 -8.74
CA SER A 348 -21.77 10.03 -8.55
C SER A 348 -22.81 9.20 -9.32
N GLY A 349 -22.33 8.38 -10.25
CA GLY A 349 -23.06 7.32 -10.97
C GLY A 349 -23.66 6.26 -10.05
N PRO A 350 -24.64 5.46 -10.51
CA PRO A 350 -24.82 4.13 -9.93
C PRO A 350 -23.50 3.36 -10.10
N ARG A 351 -22.84 3.06 -8.98
CA ARG A 351 -21.65 2.21 -8.98
C ARG A 351 -22.07 0.79 -9.31
N LEU A 352 -21.37 0.18 -10.27
CA LEU A 352 -21.49 -1.26 -10.51
C LEU A 352 -20.78 -1.96 -9.35
N PHE A 353 -21.55 -2.31 -8.32
CA PHE A 353 -21.03 -3.12 -7.22
C PHE A 353 -20.91 -4.58 -7.67
N ARG A 354 -19.79 -5.21 -7.30
CA ARG A 354 -19.60 -6.66 -7.39
C ARG A 354 -20.73 -7.38 -6.63
N SER A 355 -21.35 -8.38 -7.23
CA SER A 355 -22.05 -9.42 -6.44
C SER A 355 -20.98 -10.34 -5.86
N VAL A 356 -20.75 -10.28 -4.55
CA VAL A 356 -19.82 -11.17 -3.87
C VAL A 356 -20.43 -12.57 -3.80
N THR A 357 -20.34 -13.31 -4.90
CA THR A 357 -20.65 -14.74 -4.98
C THR A 357 -19.42 -15.44 -5.54
N SER A 358 -18.35 -15.50 -4.75
CA SER A 358 -17.24 -16.44 -4.86
C SER A 358 -16.37 -16.36 -3.59
N ALA A 359 -15.94 -17.52 -3.10
CA ALA A 359 -15.10 -17.77 -1.92
C ALA A 359 -15.80 -17.87 -0.53
N GLN A 360 -16.57 -18.94 -0.32
CA GLN A 360 -16.55 -19.64 0.97
C GLN A 360 -15.25 -20.47 1.00
N ILE A 361 -14.18 -19.91 1.57
CA ILE A 361 -12.99 -20.68 1.94
C ILE A 361 -13.09 -20.90 3.45
N MET A 362 -13.36 -22.15 3.84
CA MET A 362 -13.17 -22.61 5.22
C MET A 362 -11.67 -22.68 5.45
N PHE A 363 -11.13 -21.82 6.30
CA PHE A 363 -9.78 -22.00 6.83
C PHE A 363 -9.82 -23.18 7.82
N ALA A 364 -9.14 -24.28 7.48
CA ALA A 364 -8.83 -25.33 8.43
C ALA A 364 -7.57 -24.91 9.21
N PRO A 365 -7.53 -24.99 10.56
CA PRO A 365 -6.41 -24.49 11.36
C PRO A 365 -5.09 -25.31 11.32
N SER A 366 -4.84 -26.19 10.34
CA SER A 366 -3.90 -27.31 10.54
C SER A 366 -2.54 -27.25 9.84
N GLU A 367 -2.06 -26.11 9.31
CA GLU A 367 -0.74 -26.06 8.65
C GLU A 367 0.13 -24.85 9.05
N TRP A 368 0.18 -24.56 10.35
CA TRP A 368 1.19 -23.67 10.93
C TRP A 368 1.75 -24.31 12.22
N ASP A 369 2.56 -25.35 12.05
CA ASP A 369 3.45 -25.91 13.09
C ASP A 369 4.92 -25.66 12.71
#